data_AF-A0A963ET21-F1
#
_entry.id   AF-A0A963ET21-F1
#
_cell.length_a   1.000
_cell.length_b   1.000
_cell.length_c   1.000
_cell.angle_alpha   90.00
_cell.angle_beta   90.00
_cell.angle_gamma   90.00
#
_symmetry.space_group_name_H-M   'P 1'
#
loop_
_entity.id
_entity.type
_entity.pdbx_description
1 polymer ?
#
loop_
_entity_poly.entity_id
_entity_poly.type
_entity_poly.pdbx_seq_one_letter_code
_entity_poly.pdbx_strand_id
1 'polypeptide(L)'
;MNRRTGRNEPCPCGSGRKFKKCCMNRIEEQRSDARMWIDEEGMHVIGRGGQPSTEELQSMTEEYQKQVKKSPIWDKMIKEFGEEQALEMLKEFQFKTQ
;
A
#
# COMPACT_ATOMS: atom_id res chain seq x y z
N MET A 1 -17.93 10.26 39.19
CA MET A 1 -18.50 9.30 38.23
C MET A 1 -17.91 9.57 36.86
N ASN A 2 -16.95 8.75 36.39
CA ASN A 2 -16.40 8.88 35.04
C ASN A 2 -17.36 8.13 34.09
N ARG A 3 -18.42 8.81 33.60
CA ARG A 3 -19.39 8.19 32.67
C ARG A 3 -18.69 7.93 31.34
N ARG A 4 -18.18 6.71 31.16
CA ARG A 4 -17.72 6.23 29.85
C ARG A 4 -18.96 6.12 28.96
N THR A 5 -19.08 6.99 27.96
CA THR A 5 -20.16 6.91 26.96
C THR A 5 -20.18 5.52 26.32
N GLY A 6 -21.31 4.83 26.39
CA GLY A 6 -21.46 3.51 25.79
C GLY A 6 -21.39 3.59 24.26
N ARG A 7 -20.85 2.56 23.58
CA ARG A 7 -20.71 2.48 22.10
C ARG A 7 -21.97 2.94 21.35
N ASN A 8 -23.14 2.57 21.85
CA ASN A 8 -24.41 2.79 21.17
C ASN A 8 -25.15 4.06 21.63
N GLU A 9 -24.66 4.76 22.66
CA GLU A 9 -25.26 5.99 23.18
C GLU A 9 -25.08 7.17 22.20
N PRO A 10 -25.94 8.21 22.27
CA PRO A 10 -25.72 9.43 21.51
C PRO A 10 -24.36 10.04 21.85
N CYS A 11 -23.66 10.49 20.81
CA CYS A 11 -22.30 11.00 20.94
C CYS A 11 -22.29 12.37 21.66
N PRO A 12 -21.44 12.58 22.68
CA PRO A 12 -21.42 13.82 23.47
C PRO A 12 -20.94 15.05 22.70
N CYS A 13 -20.46 14.90 21.45
CA CYS A 13 -20.07 16.00 20.59
C CYS A 13 -21.25 16.73 19.91
N GLY A 14 -22.50 16.32 20.20
CA GLY A 14 -23.70 16.96 19.64
C GLY A 14 -24.04 16.55 18.21
N SER A 15 -23.40 15.53 17.65
CA SER A 15 -23.63 15.09 16.26
C SER A 15 -24.96 14.34 16.04
N GLY A 16 -25.66 13.95 17.11
CA GLY A 16 -26.85 13.09 17.05
C GLY A 16 -26.59 11.63 16.63
N ARG A 17 -25.34 11.25 16.34
CA ARG A 17 -24.96 9.89 15.95
C ARG A 17 -24.60 9.04 17.17
N LYS A 18 -24.65 7.70 17.05
CA LYS A 18 -24.12 6.77 18.07
C LYS A 18 -22.61 7.02 18.26
N PHE A 19 -22.11 6.96 19.50
CA PHE A 19 -20.70 7.19 19.83
C PHE A 19 -19.74 6.36 18.96
N LYS A 20 -20.07 5.08 18.73
CA LYS A 20 -19.34 4.15 17.85
C LYS A 20 -19.25 4.54 16.37
N LYS A 21 -20.11 5.44 15.90
CA LYS A 21 -20.13 5.91 14.50
C LYS A 21 -19.72 7.38 14.39
N CYS A 22 -19.20 7.95 15.47
CA CYS A 22 -18.83 9.35 15.55
C CYS A 22 -17.45 9.48 16.20
N CYS A 23 -17.35 10.01 17.42
CA CYS A 23 -16.06 10.27 18.05
C CYS A 23 -15.22 9.00 18.27
N MET A 24 -15.83 7.82 18.46
CA MET A 24 -15.07 6.58 18.63
C MET A 24 -14.29 6.19 17.38
N ASN A 25 -14.90 6.24 16.19
CA ASN A 25 -14.19 5.95 14.93
C ASN A 25 -13.10 6.97 14.66
N ARG A 26 -13.33 8.25 14.99
CA ARG A 26 -12.30 9.29 14.85
C ARG A 26 -11.09 9.02 15.76
N ILE A 27 -11.33 8.50 16.96
CA ILE A 27 -10.26 8.08 17.88
C ILE A 27 -9.57 6.82 17.34
N GLU A 28 -10.31 5.86 16.78
CA GLU A 28 -9.74 4.65 16.17
C GLU A 28 -8.90 4.97 14.92
N GLU A 29 -9.32 5.93 14.07
CA GLU A 29 -8.53 6.46 12.95
C GLU A 29 -7.25 7.17 13.41
N GLN A 30 -7.26 7.75 14.62
CA GLN A 30 -6.10 8.40 15.22
C GLN A 30 -5.20 7.45 16.01
N ARG A 31 -5.67 6.25 16.39
CA ARG A 31 -4.78 5.21 16.91
C ARG A 31 -3.92 4.76 15.74
N SER A 32 -2.62 5.01 15.84
CA SER A 32 -1.65 4.74 14.79
C SER A 32 -1.92 3.38 14.14
N ASP A 33 -2.13 3.38 12.83
CA ASP A 33 -2.24 2.17 11.99
C ASP A 33 -0.90 1.39 11.90
N ALA A 34 0.09 1.83 12.68
CA ALA A 34 1.34 1.15 12.92
C ALA A 34 1.13 0.04 13.96
N ARG A 35 1.14 -1.22 13.51
CA ARG A 35 1.31 -2.39 14.37
C ARG A 35 2.78 -2.55 14.67
N MET A 36 3.11 -2.53 15.96
CA MET A 36 4.47 -2.72 16.46
C MET A 36 4.53 -4.02 17.26
N TRP A 37 5.54 -4.85 17.01
CA TRP A 37 5.87 -6.00 17.84
C TRP A 37 7.38 -6.11 18.01
N ILE A 38 7.80 -6.82 19.05
CA ILE A 38 9.20 -7.03 19.39
C ILE A 38 9.44 -8.53 19.47
N ASP A 39 10.49 -8.99 18.81
CA ASP A 39 10.99 -10.36 18.88
C ASP A 39 12.52 -10.36 19.07
N GLU A 40 13.15 -11.53 18.98
CA GLU A 40 14.59 -11.70 19.17
C GLU A 40 15.42 -11.00 18.08
N GLU A 41 14.83 -10.72 16.91
CA GLU A 41 15.47 -10.00 15.80
C GLU A 41 15.31 -8.47 15.91
N GLY A 42 14.48 -8.01 16.85
CA GLY A 42 14.38 -6.61 17.27
C GLY A 42 12.98 -6.04 17.15
N MET A 43 12.90 -4.77 16.73
CA MET A 43 11.67 -3.99 16.68
C MET A 43 11.07 -4.03 15.28
N HIS A 44 9.88 -4.59 15.15
CA HIS A 44 9.14 -4.67 13.89
C HIS A 44 7.95 -3.72 13.89
N VAL A 45 7.79 -2.96 12.80
CA VAL A 45 6.73 -1.97 12.62
C VAL A 45 6.08 -2.17 11.24
N ILE A 46 4.82 -2.61 11.21
CA ILE A 46 3.95 -2.51 10.02
C ILE A 46 3.11 -1.25 10.15
N GLY A 47 3.37 -0.26 9.31
CA GLY A 47 2.47 0.88 9.10
C GLY A 47 1.67 0.74 7.81
N ARG A 48 0.66 1.61 7.63
CA ARG A 48 0.11 1.84 6.28
C ARG A 48 1.22 2.43 5.43
N GLY A 49 1.73 1.66 4.47
CA GLY A 49 2.59 2.19 3.42
C GLY A 49 1.85 3.31 2.67
N GLY A 50 2.53 4.44 2.46
CA GLY A 50 2.04 5.45 1.53
C GLY A 50 1.98 4.86 0.12
N GLN A 51 1.07 5.37 -0.73
CA GLN A 51 1.18 5.08 -2.15
C GLN A 51 2.52 5.63 -2.64
N PRO A 52 3.32 4.85 -3.39
CA PRO A 52 4.56 5.34 -3.96
C PRO A 52 4.25 6.54 -4.87
N SER A 53 5.11 7.54 -4.80
CA SER A 53 5.11 8.68 -5.70
C SER A 53 5.29 8.23 -7.15
N THR A 54 4.98 9.11 -8.10
CA THR A 54 5.19 8.85 -9.53
C THR A 54 6.65 8.52 -9.86
N GLU A 55 7.60 9.12 -9.15
CA GLU A 55 9.04 8.88 -9.32
C GLU A 55 9.43 7.48 -8.80
N GLU A 56 8.88 7.07 -7.66
CA GLU A 56 9.09 5.71 -7.13
C GLU A 56 8.45 4.65 -8.03
N LEU A 57 7.29 4.93 -8.62
CA LEU A 57 6.66 4.03 -9.59
C LEU A 57 7.49 3.86 -10.87
N GLN A 58 8.14 4.94 -11.32
CA GLN A 58 9.05 4.89 -12.46
C GLN A 58 10.29 4.06 -12.14
N SER A 59 10.92 4.27 -10.98
CA SER A 59 12.11 3.50 -10.59
C SER A 59 11.80 2.01 -10.43
N MET A 60 10.64 1.68 -9.83
CA MET A 60 10.15 0.30 -9.74
C MET A 60 9.88 -0.31 -11.13
N THR A 61 9.31 0.47 -12.05
CA THR A 61 9.04 0.02 -13.43
C THR A 61 10.35 -0.26 -14.17
N GLU A 62 11.35 0.61 -14.06
CA GLU A 62 12.66 0.39 -14.66
C GLU A 62 13.36 -0.85 -14.10
N GLU A 63 13.30 -1.05 -12.78
CA GLU A 63 13.90 -2.20 -12.14
C GLU A 63 13.22 -3.50 -12.58
N TYR A 64 11.89 -3.49 -12.69
CA TYR A 64 11.14 -4.61 -13.24
C TYR A 64 11.55 -4.91 -14.69
N GLN A 65 11.62 -3.90 -15.55
CA GLN A 65 12.08 -4.07 -16.95
C GLN A 65 13.52 -4.61 -17.01
N LYS A 66 14.41 -4.17 -16.11
CA LYS A 66 15.78 -4.72 -16.00
C LYS A 66 15.76 -6.20 -15.58
N GLN A 67 14.88 -6.60 -14.67
CA GLN A 67 14.73 -8.00 -14.27
C GLN A 67 14.18 -8.85 -15.42
N VAL A 68 13.20 -8.35 -16.18
CA VAL A 68 12.67 -9.04 -17.36
C VAL A 68 13.79 -9.27 -18.37
N LYS A 69 14.59 -8.24 -18.69
CA LYS A 69 15.73 -8.36 -19.63
C LYS A 69 16.79 -9.37 -19.20
N LYS A 70 16.92 -9.65 -17.90
CA LYS A 70 17.85 -10.65 -17.36
C LYS A 70 17.26 -12.06 -17.31
N SER A 71 15.97 -12.21 -17.54
CA SER A 71 15.28 -13.50 -17.49
C SER A 71 15.43 -14.27 -18.80
N PRO A 72 15.51 -15.62 -18.77
CA PRO A 72 15.49 -16.44 -19.99
C PRO A 72 14.20 -16.31 -20.82
N ILE A 73 13.16 -15.67 -20.26
CA ILE A 73 11.95 -15.30 -21.01
C ILE A 73 12.26 -14.22 -22.05
N TRP A 74 13.17 -13.28 -21.75
CA TRP A 74 13.57 -12.22 -22.67
C TRP A 74 14.25 -12.76 -23.92
N ASP A 75 15.15 -13.73 -23.76
CA ASP A 75 15.82 -14.40 -24.89
C ASP A 75 14.80 -15.11 -25.78
N LYS A 76 13.76 -15.72 -25.19
CA LYS A 76 12.65 -16.32 -25.93
C LYS A 76 11.82 -15.27 -26.67
N MET A 77 11.53 -14.13 -26.04
CA MET A 77 10.80 -13.03 -26.66
C MET A 77 11.54 -12.46 -27.87
N ILE A 78 12.86 -12.23 -27.76
CA ILE A 78 13.68 -11.78 -28.89
C ILE A 78 13.64 -12.81 -30.03
N LYS A 79 13.71 -14.11 -29.70
CA LYS A 79 13.71 -15.18 -30.69
C LYS A 79 12.38 -15.30 -31.45
N GLU A 80 11.25 -15.06 -30.79
CA GLU A 80 9.92 -15.22 -31.39
C GLU A 80 9.43 -13.97 -32.12
N PHE A 81 9.63 -12.78 -31.53
CA PHE A 81 9.04 -11.52 -32.02
C PHE A 81 10.08 -10.56 -32.63
N GLY A 82 11.37 -10.83 -32.43
CA GLY A 82 12.44 -9.91 -32.79
C GLY A 82 12.68 -8.82 -31.74
N GLU A 83 13.86 -8.22 -31.80
CA GLU A 83 14.35 -7.30 -30.75
C GLU A 83 13.50 -6.02 -30.65
N GLU A 84 13.10 -5.42 -31.77
CA GLU A 84 12.30 -4.19 -31.76
C GLU A 84 10.90 -4.39 -31.15
N GLN A 85 10.21 -5.48 -31.52
CA GLN A 85 8.89 -5.78 -30.97
C GLN A 85 8.98 -6.17 -29.49
N ALA A 86 10.03 -6.90 -29.09
CA ALA A 86 10.25 -7.22 -27.69
C ALA A 86 10.50 -5.96 -26.84
N LEU A 87 11.22 -4.98 -27.37
CA LEU A 87 11.43 -3.69 -26.70
C LEU A 87 10.15 -2.85 -26.61
N GLU A 88 9.30 -2.90 -27.63
CA GLU A 88 8.01 -2.23 -27.61
C GLU A 88 7.07 -2.85 -26.59
N MET A 89 6.98 -4.19 -26.55
CA MET A 89 6.23 -4.91 -25.53
C MET A 89 6.72 -4.58 -24.11
N LEU A 90 8.03 -4.47 -23.89
CA LEU A 90 8.60 -4.07 -22.59
C LEU A 90 8.11 -2.72 -22.08
N LYS A 91 7.82 -1.76 -22.97
CA LYS A 91 7.31 -0.44 -22.58
C LYS A 91 5.90 -0.50 -22.01
N GLU A 92 5.12 -1.50 -22.41
CA GLU A 92 3.76 -1.70 -21.90
C GLU A 92 3.75 -2.29 -20.47
N PHE A 93 4.83 -2.96 -20.07
CA PHE A 93 5.03 -3.43 -18.71
C PHE A 93 5.37 -2.27 -17.77
N GLN A 94 4.36 -1.47 -17.44
CA GLN A 94 4.42 -0.43 -16.43
C GLN A 94 3.69 -0.88 -15.17
N PHE A 95 4.28 -0.57 -14.01
CA PHE A 95 3.62 -0.83 -12.74
C PHE A 95 2.45 0.15 -12.57
N LYS A 96 1.23 -0.36 -12.46
CA LYS A 96 0.04 0.43 -12.15
C LYS A 96 -0.41 0.10 -10.74
N THR A 97 -0.59 1.11 -9.91
CA THR A 97 -1.23 0.94 -8.60
C THR A 97 -2.71 0.60 -8.81
N GLN A 98 -3.26 -0.23 -7.93
CA GLN A 98 -4.67 -0.64 -7.93
C GLN A 98 -5.51 0.31 -7.06
#